data_AF-A0AA88IQD0-F1
#
_entry.id   AF-A0AA88IQD0-F1
#
_cell.length_a   1.000
_cell.length_b   1.000
_cell.length_c   1.000
_cell.angle_alpha   90.00
_cell.angle_beta   90.00
_cell.angle_gamma   90.00
#
_symmetry.space_group_name_H-M   'P 1'
#
loop_
_entity.id
_entity.type
_entity.pdbx_description
1 polymer ?
#
loop_
_entity_poly.entity_id
_entity_poly.type
_entity_poly.pdbx_seq_one_letter_code
_entity_poly.pdbx_strand_id
1 'polypeptide(L)'
;MDQDLQLHLCFTSGRCRRHFLFPPRPLRYRNMVRYSLDPENPTKSCKSRGSNLRVHFKNTRETAQTIKGMHIRKANKCAQAKQFGWTQGRWPKKSAEFLLHMLKNAESNAELKGLDVDSLVIEHIQVNKAPKMRRRTYRAHGRINPYMSSPCHIEMILTEKEQIVPKPEEEVAQKKKVSQKKLKKQKLMARE
;
A
#
# COMPACT_ATOMS: atom_id res chain seq x y z
N MET A 1 39.12 74.61 -18.40
CA MET A 1 40.30 74.33 -17.55
C MET A 1 40.08 72.94 -16.97
N ASP A 2 40.10 71.97 -17.86
CA ASP A 2 39.95 70.54 -17.60
C ASP A 2 40.72 69.84 -18.73
N GLN A 3 41.32 68.69 -18.42
CA GLN A 3 42.06 67.74 -19.27
C GLN A 3 43.59 67.78 -19.08
N ASP A 4 44.10 66.69 -18.46
CA ASP A 4 45.14 65.80 -19.00
C ASP A 4 45.50 64.75 -17.92
N LEU A 5 45.16 63.46 -18.11
CA LEU A 5 45.88 62.42 -18.86
C LEU A 5 46.83 61.63 -17.94
N GLN A 6 46.44 60.40 -17.59
CA GLN A 6 47.21 59.15 -17.73
C GLN A 6 46.66 58.08 -16.80
N LEU A 7 46.09 57.01 -17.37
CA LEU A 7 46.40 55.65 -16.97
C LEU A 7 46.06 54.68 -18.10
N HIS A 8 47.06 53.86 -18.39
CA HIS A 8 47.27 53.06 -19.57
C HIS A 8 46.18 52.02 -19.90
N LEU A 9 45.83 51.98 -21.18
CA LEU A 9 45.27 50.82 -21.86
C LEU A 9 46.26 49.64 -21.84
N CYS A 10 45.78 48.48 -21.39
CA CYS A 10 46.34 47.19 -21.78
C CYS A 10 45.21 46.29 -22.30
N PHE A 11 45.09 46.28 -23.62
CA PHE A 11 44.29 45.34 -24.39
C PHE A 11 45.07 44.03 -24.49
N THR A 12 44.62 42.95 -23.83
CA THR A 12 44.94 41.58 -24.29
C THR A 12 43.77 40.63 -24.03
N SER A 13 43.31 40.02 -25.13
CA SER A 13 42.67 38.70 -25.24
C SER A 13 41.39 38.39 -24.44
N GLY A 14 40.27 38.45 -25.16
CA GLY A 14 39.51 37.23 -25.48
C GLY A 14 38.76 36.51 -24.36
N ARG A 15 37.47 36.81 -24.23
CA ARG A 15 36.36 35.84 -24.44
C ARG A 15 35.06 36.50 -24.00
N CYS A 16 34.18 36.73 -24.97
CA CYS A 16 32.74 36.86 -24.73
C CYS A 16 32.24 35.65 -23.93
N ARG A 17 32.14 35.74 -22.60
CA ARG A 17 31.23 34.87 -21.86
C ARG A 17 29.84 35.45 -22.04
N ARG A 18 29.11 34.92 -23.02
CA ARG A 18 27.65 35.03 -23.07
C ARG A 18 27.14 34.76 -21.66
N HIS A 19 26.52 35.75 -21.05
CA HIS A 19 25.60 35.55 -19.93
C HIS A 19 24.52 34.60 -20.45
N PHE A 20 24.72 33.30 -20.30
CA PHE A 20 23.61 32.37 -20.28
C PHE A 20 22.84 32.73 -19.02
N LEU A 21 21.84 33.60 -19.17
CA LEU A 21 20.67 33.62 -18.31
C LEU A 21 20.09 32.21 -18.40
N PHE A 22 20.58 31.31 -17.55
CA PHE A 22 19.87 30.08 -17.28
C PHE A 22 18.51 30.54 -16.74
N PRO A 23 17.40 30.24 -17.42
CA PRO A 23 16.09 30.52 -16.83
C PRO A 23 16.08 29.86 -15.45
N PRO A 24 15.54 30.51 -14.40
CA PRO A 24 15.34 29.81 -13.14
C PRO A 24 14.56 28.56 -13.49
N ARG A 25 15.17 27.38 -13.25
CA ARG A 25 14.46 26.12 -13.46
C ARG A 25 13.15 26.30 -12.72
N PRO A 26 11.98 26.12 -13.37
CA PRO A 26 10.73 26.24 -12.66
C PRO A 26 10.89 25.36 -11.44
N LEU A 27 10.69 25.93 -10.25
CA LEU A 27 10.51 25.16 -9.03
C LEU A 27 9.37 24.22 -9.38
N ARG A 28 9.71 23.01 -9.84
CA ARG A 28 8.72 21.99 -10.09
C ARG A 28 8.13 21.78 -8.73
N TYR A 29 6.93 22.29 -8.54
CA TYR A 29 6.08 22.03 -7.40
C TYR A 29 5.71 20.54 -7.49
N ARG A 30 6.69 19.69 -7.18
CA ARG A 30 6.66 18.24 -7.40
C ARG A 30 6.70 17.52 -6.06
N ASN A 31 5.96 18.03 -5.10
CA ASN A 31 5.72 17.36 -3.83
C ASN A 31 4.25 16.94 -3.71
N MET A 32 3.72 16.30 -4.75
CA MET A 32 2.54 15.45 -4.60
C MET A 32 3.03 14.03 -4.36
N VAL A 33 2.75 13.55 -3.15
CA VAL A 33 2.99 12.17 -2.73
C VAL A 33 2.34 11.22 -3.73
N ARG A 34 3.15 10.35 -4.35
CA ARG A 34 2.68 9.42 -5.39
C ARG A 34 2.37 8.04 -4.83
N TYR A 35 1.21 7.52 -5.21
CA TYR A 35 0.84 6.13 -5.04
C TYR A 35 1.43 5.30 -6.18
N SER A 36 1.61 4.00 -5.94
CA SER A 36 2.08 3.05 -6.96
C SER A 36 1.00 2.70 -7.99
N LEU A 37 -0.24 2.53 -7.53
CA LEU A 37 -1.41 2.26 -8.34
C LEU A 37 -2.37 3.44 -8.27
N ASP A 38 -2.97 3.73 -9.42
CA ASP A 38 -4.11 4.63 -9.51
C ASP A 38 -5.40 3.80 -9.57
N PRO A 39 -6.45 4.20 -8.84
CA PRO A 39 -7.73 3.50 -8.87
C PRO A 39 -8.35 3.63 -10.25
N GLU A 40 -9.07 2.60 -10.69
CA GLU A 40 -9.82 2.62 -11.95
C GLU A 40 -10.81 3.80 -11.97
N ASN A 41 -11.50 4.04 -10.86
CA ASN A 41 -12.44 5.13 -10.69
C ASN A 41 -12.02 6.06 -9.53
N PRO A 42 -11.41 7.23 -9.81
CA PRO A 42 -10.91 8.12 -8.75
C PRO A 42 -12.03 8.77 -7.93
N THR A 43 -13.21 8.95 -8.50
CA THR A 43 -14.39 9.52 -7.84
C THR A 43 -14.94 8.58 -6.77
N LYS A 44 -15.12 7.29 -7.11
CA LYS A 44 -15.62 6.23 -6.22
C LYS A 44 -14.52 5.59 -5.35
N SER A 45 -13.44 6.32 -5.07
CA SER A 45 -12.30 5.78 -4.32
C SER A 45 -11.79 6.74 -3.26
N CYS A 46 -11.28 6.19 -2.16
CA CYS A 46 -10.52 6.93 -1.16
C CYS A 46 -9.09 6.40 -1.04
N LYS A 47 -8.15 7.29 -0.72
CA LYS A 47 -6.73 6.97 -0.56
C LYS A 47 -6.28 7.33 0.85
N SER A 48 -5.38 6.53 1.41
CA SER A 48 -4.77 6.79 2.72
C SER A 48 -3.30 6.36 2.69
N ARG A 49 -2.39 7.18 3.24
CA ARG A 49 -0.96 6.88 3.27
C ARG A 49 -0.32 7.28 4.59
N GLY A 50 0.54 6.41 5.12
CA GLY A 50 1.44 6.69 6.24
C GLY A 50 2.90 6.55 5.81
N SER A 51 3.73 7.54 6.13
CA SER A 51 5.15 7.53 5.78
C SER A 51 6.05 7.45 7.02
N ASN A 52 7.20 6.77 6.90
CA ASN A 52 8.19 6.62 7.97
C ASN A 52 7.61 6.05 9.28
N LEU A 53 6.64 5.14 9.17
CA LEU A 53 6.00 4.53 10.34
C LEU A 53 6.99 3.62 11.06
N ARG A 54 7.12 3.81 12.38
CA ARG A 54 8.06 3.06 13.24
C ARG A 54 7.49 1.71 13.66
N VAL A 55 7.12 0.89 12.67
CA VAL A 55 6.65 -0.50 12.82
C VAL A 55 7.54 -1.42 11.97
N HIS A 56 7.58 -2.70 12.33
CA HIS A 56 8.41 -3.67 11.61
C HIS A 56 7.81 -3.97 10.24
N PHE A 57 8.54 -3.62 9.18
CA PHE A 57 8.16 -3.85 7.79
C PHE A 57 7.59 -5.25 7.51
N LYS A 58 8.27 -6.31 7.96
CA LYS A 58 7.85 -7.69 7.69
C LYS A 58 6.48 -8.00 8.30
N ASN A 59 6.29 -7.69 9.59
CA ASN A 59 5.04 -7.95 10.28
C ASN A 59 3.88 -7.18 9.63
N THR A 60 4.11 -5.91 9.29
CA THR A 60 3.09 -5.07 8.65
C THR A 60 2.73 -5.57 7.26
N ARG A 61 3.69 -6.11 6.49
CA ARG A 61 3.41 -6.72 5.17
C ARG A 61 2.51 -7.93 5.29
N GLU A 62 2.78 -8.83 6.24
CA GLU A 62 1.92 -10.01 6.46
C GLU A 62 0.51 -9.60 6.87
N THR A 63 0.38 -8.64 7.81
CA THR A 63 -0.93 -8.13 8.23
C THR A 63 -1.65 -7.37 7.11
N ALA A 64 -0.92 -6.66 6.24
CA ALA A 64 -1.51 -5.99 5.09
C ALA A 64 -2.03 -7.00 4.05
N GLN A 65 -1.30 -8.09 3.84
CA GLN A 65 -1.69 -9.14 2.89
C GLN A 65 -2.96 -9.86 3.34
N THR A 66 -3.17 -10.04 4.65
CA THR A 66 -4.39 -10.68 5.15
C THR A 66 -5.63 -9.81 4.99
N ILE A 67 -5.51 -8.48 5.10
CA ILE A 67 -6.66 -7.56 4.97
C ILE A 67 -6.96 -7.15 3.52
N LYS A 68 -6.06 -7.44 2.57
CA LYS A 68 -6.24 -7.11 1.16
C LYS A 68 -7.49 -7.80 0.60
N GLY A 69 -8.36 -7.04 -0.07
CA GLY A 69 -9.60 -7.53 -0.68
C GLY A 69 -10.76 -7.72 0.30
N MET A 70 -10.62 -7.35 1.57
CA MET A 70 -11.73 -7.40 2.53
C MET A 70 -12.57 -6.11 2.49
N HIS A 71 -13.85 -6.25 2.83
CA HIS A 71 -14.70 -5.11 3.22
C HIS A 71 -14.15 -4.47 4.49
N ILE A 72 -14.30 -3.15 4.60
CA ILE A 72 -13.75 -2.37 5.71
C ILE A 72 -14.23 -2.85 7.08
N ARG A 73 -15.53 -3.18 7.21
CA ARG A 73 -16.13 -3.70 8.45
C ARG A 73 -15.57 -5.06 8.86
N LYS A 74 -15.22 -5.90 7.88
CA LYS A 74 -14.59 -7.21 8.12
C LYS A 74 -13.13 -7.05 8.51
N ALA A 75 -12.41 -6.14 7.83
CA ALA A 75 -11.02 -5.85 8.14
C ALA A 75 -10.85 -5.32 9.59
N ASN A 76 -11.79 -4.50 10.06
CA ASN A 76 -11.81 -4.00 11.44
C ASN A 76 -12.04 -5.09 12.50
N LYS A 77 -12.67 -6.22 12.15
CA LYS A 77 -13.03 -7.30 13.10
C LYS A 77 -11.97 -8.40 13.27
N CYS A 78 -10.77 -8.23 12.71
CA CYS A 78 -9.62 -9.15 12.82
C CYS A 78 -9.83 -10.49 12.07
N ALA A 79 -8.97 -10.80 11.09
CA ALA A 79 -8.99 -12.07 10.40
C ALA A 79 -8.08 -13.09 11.13
N GLN A 80 -8.66 -14.20 11.61
CA GLN A 80 -7.92 -15.25 12.30
C GLN A 80 -7.01 -16.03 11.34
N ALA A 81 -5.78 -16.32 11.77
CA ALA A 81 -4.80 -17.08 10.99
C ALA A 81 -5.29 -18.49 10.60
N LYS A 82 -6.16 -19.11 11.41
CA LYS A 82 -6.69 -20.47 11.16
C LYS A 82 -7.50 -20.57 9.85
N GLN A 83 -7.98 -19.44 9.34
CA GLN A 83 -8.78 -19.37 8.12
C GLN A 83 -7.94 -19.52 6.83
N PHE A 84 -6.63 -19.27 6.88
CA PHE A 84 -5.78 -19.20 5.68
C PHE A 84 -5.10 -20.53 5.30
N GLY A 85 -5.48 -21.65 5.92
CA GLY A 85 -4.94 -22.98 5.59
C GLY A 85 -3.44 -23.15 5.87
N TRP A 86 -2.83 -22.26 6.66
CA TRP A 86 -1.39 -22.30 6.98
C TRP A 86 -1.15 -22.66 8.45
N THR A 87 -0.03 -23.34 8.73
CA THR A 87 0.28 -23.90 10.06
C THR A 87 0.95 -22.89 10.99
N GLN A 88 1.65 -21.91 10.45
CA GLN A 88 2.41 -20.91 11.23
C GLN A 88 1.72 -19.54 11.20
N GLY A 89 1.51 -18.94 12.37
CA GLY A 89 0.90 -17.62 12.50
C GLY A 89 1.43 -16.86 13.72
N ARG A 90 1.35 -15.53 13.67
CA ARG A 90 1.69 -14.62 14.78
C ARG A 90 0.68 -13.48 14.87
N TRP A 91 0.63 -12.84 16.04
CA TRP A 91 -0.28 -11.74 16.32
C TRP A 91 0.50 -10.43 16.55
N PRO A 92 0.88 -9.70 15.48
CA PRO A 92 1.67 -8.47 15.60
C PRO A 92 0.79 -7.28 16.02
N LYS A 93 0.58 -7.12 17.34
CA LYS A 93 -0.25 -6.06 17.95
C LYS A 93 0.04 -4.67 17.39
N LYS A 94 1.31 -4.25 17.38
CA LYS A 94 1.72 -2.92 16.91
C LYS A 94 1.41 -2.68 15.43
N SER A 95 1.57 -3.70 14.57
CA SER A 95 1.27 -3.54 13.13
C SER A 95 -0.24 -3.44 12.90
N ALA A 96 -1.03 -4.21 13.65
CA ALA A 96 -2.49 -4.16 13.59
C ALA A 96 -3.04 -2.80 14.04
N GLU A 97 -2.54 -2.24 15.16
CA GLU A 97 -2.93 -0.91 15.66
C GLU A 97 -2.71 0.19 14.60
N PHE A 98 -1.53 0.21 13.96
CA PHE A 98 -1.23 1.18 12.91
C PHE A 98 -2.12 1.00 11.67
N LEU A 99 -2.44 -0.24 11.28
CA LEU A 99 -3.35 -0.49 10.16
C LEU A 99 -4.79 -0.06 10.49
N LEU A 100 -5.25 -0.26 11.73
CA LEU A 100 -6.55 0.24 12.18
C LEU A 100 -6.63 1.77 12.14
N HIS A 101 -5.56 2.46 12.54
CA HIS A 101 -5.50 3.93 12.44
C HIS A 101 -5.54 4.39 10.97
N MET A 102 -4.87 3.67 10.08
CA MET A 102 -4.90 3.94 8.65
C MET A 102 -6.28 3.72 8.03
N LEU A 103 -7.01 2.69 8.47
CA LEU A 103 -8.39 2.39 8.04
C LEU A 103 -9.37 3.45 8.54
N LYS A 104 -9.30 3.86 9.82
CA LYS A 104 -10.12 4.96 10.36
C LYS A 104 -9.90 6.26 9.60
N ASN A 105 -8.64 6.58 9.27
CA ASN A 105 -8.32 7.73 8.44
C ASN A 105 -8.93 7.60 7.03
N ALA A 106 -8.98 6.39 6.48
CA ALA A 106 -9.59 6.15 5.18
C ALA A 106 -11.12 6.20 5.21
N GLU A 107 -11.76 5.79 6.32
CA GLU A 107 -13.19 5.99 6.61
C GLU A 107 -13.53 7.48 6.59
N SER A 108 -12.81 8.28 7.38
CA SER A 108 -13.02 9.74 7.41
C SER A 108 -12.79 10.39 6.03
N ASN A 109 -11.81 9.92 5.25
CA ASN A 109 -11.60 10.40 3.88
C ASN A 109 -12.73 10.01 2.92
N ALA A 110 -13.41 8.88 3.15
CA ALA A 110 -14.55 8.45 2.36
C ALA A 110 -15.80 9.25 2.70
N GLU A 111 -16.06 9.50 3.99
CA GLU A 111 -17.14 10.37 4.47
C GLU A 111 -17.02 11.78 3.90
N LEU A 112 -15.82 12.35 3.91
CA LEU A 112 -15.55 13.67 3.32
C LEU A 112 -15.82 13.73 1.80
N LYS A 113 -15.72 12.60 1.11
CA LYS A 113 -16.04 12.48 -0.32
C LYS A 113 -17.50 12.12 -0.58
N GLY A 114 -18.29 11.84 0.46
CA GLY A 114 -19.67 11.38 0.34
C GLY A 114 -19.81 9.96 -0.21
N LEU A 115 -18.80 9.11 -0.04
CA LEU A 115 -18.89 7.69 -0.40
C LEU A 115 -19.56 6.90 0.72
N ASP A 116 -20.29 5.84 0.38
CA ASP A 116 -20.86 4.95 1.38
C ASP A 116 -19.75 4.13 2.06
N VAL A 117 -19.69 4.21 3.40
CA VAL A 117 -18.63 3.59 4.21
C VAL A 117 -18.79 2.07 4.27
N ASP A 118 -20.02 1.56 4.18
CA ASP A 118 -20.28 0.13 4.41
C ASP A 118 -19.96 -0.74 3.18
N SER A 119 -20.04 -0.17 1.98
CA SER A 119 -19.69 -0.83 0.71
C SER A 119 -18.22 -0.72 0.31
N LEU A 120 -17.37 -0.06 1.11
CA LEU A 120 -15.93 0.08 0.82
C LEU A 120 -15.18 -1.26 0.92
N VAL A 121 -14.38 -1.52 -0.11
CA VAL A 121 -13.46 -2.67 -0.20
C VAL A 121 -12.02 -2.18 -0.34
N ILE A 122 -11.10 -2.83 0.37
CA ILE A 122 -9.67 -2.58 0.24
C ILE A 122 -9.17 -3.23 -1.05
N GLU A 123 -9.06 -2.47 -2.12
CA GLU A 123 -8.56 -2.98 -3.41
C GLU A 123 -7.05 -3.11 -3.40
N HIS A 124 -6.38 -2.02 -3.02
CA HIS A 124 -4.93 -1.96 -2.99
C HIS A 124 -4.43 -1.63 -1.60
N ILE A 125 -3.50 -2.45 -1.13
CA ILE A 125 -2.68 -2.15 0.03
C ILE A 125 -1.24 -2.56 -0.28
N GLN A 126 -0.32 -1.63 -0.03
CA GLN A 126 1.09 -1.84 -0.23
C GLN A 126 1.88 -1.32 0.95
N VAL A 127 2.90 -2.08 1.33
CA VAL A 127 3.85 -1.72 2.37
C VAL A 127 5.23 -1.67 1.73
N ASN A 128 5.88 -0.50 1.82
CA ASN A 128 7.22 -0.24 1.31
C ASN A 128 8.21 -0.09 2.47
N LYS A 129 9.48 -0.42 2.23
CA LYS A 129 10.55 -0.19 3.21
C LYS A 129 10.84 1.31 3.28
N ALA A 130 10.97 1.83 4.50
CA ALA A 130 11.43 3.19 4.75
C ALA A 130 12.93 3.21 5.08
N PRO A 131 13.59 4.39 5.04
CA PRO A 131 14.99 4.52 5.43
C PRO A 131 15.25 3.96 6.85
N LYS A 132 16.28 3.11 6.98
CA LYS A 132 16.61 2.45 8.25
C LYS A 132 17.17 3.47 9.24
N MET A 133 16.67 3.48 10.48
CA MET A 133 17.28 4.29 11.54
C MET A 133 18.42 3.50 12.18
N ARG A 134 19.57 4.13 12.36
CA ARG A 134 20.80 3.48 12.84
C ARG A 134 20.98 3.72 14.34
N ARG A 135 21.25 2.66 15.09
CA ARG A 135 21.74 2.66 16.48
C ARG A 135 22.97 1.77 16.57
N ARG A 136 23.70 1.86 17.67
CA ARG A 136 24.90 1.06 17.93
C ARG A 136 24.61 0.00 18.99
N THR A 137 25.28 -1.13 18.89
CA THR A 137 25.31 -2.14 19.95
C THR A 137 26.76 -2.56 20.19
N TYR A 138 27.20 -2.38 21.43
CA TYR A 138 28.53 -2.78 21.86
C TYR A 138 28.59 -4.31 22.03
N ARG A 139 29.71 -4.88 21.60
CA ARG A 139 30.00 -6.32 21.64
C ARG A 139 31.38 -6.55 22.24
N ALA A 140 31.64 -7.80 22.59
CA ALA A 140 32.93 -8.22 23.13
C ALA A 140 34.10 -7.79 22.24
N HIS A 141 35.27 -7.61 22.86
CA HIS A 141 36.52 -7.18 22.21
C HIS A 141 36.41 -5.82 21.47
N GLY A 142 35.62 -4.87 22.00
CA GLY A 142 35.52 -3.52 21.43
C GLY A 142 34.78 -3.44 20.08
N ARG A 143 34.10 -4.51 19.65
CA ARG A 143 33.35 -4.52 18.38
C ARG A 143 32.08 -3.67 18.48
N ILE A 144 31.79 -2.89 17.43
CA ILE A 144 30.57 -2.07 17.33
C ILE A 144 29.70 -2.59 16.18
N ASN A 145 28.59 -3.25 16.53
CA ASN A 145 27.63 -3.73 15.53
C ASN A 145 26.48 -2.73 15.34
N PRO A 146 25.92 -2.63 14.13
CA PRO A 146 24.77 -1.78 13.88
C PRO A 146 23.46 -2.45 14.37
N TYR A 147 22.65 -1.71 15.10
CA TYR A 147 21.27 -2.06 15.43
C TYR A 147 20.32 -1.15 14.67
N MET A 148 19.73 -1.68 13.60
CA MET A 148 18.92 -0.88 12.67
C MET A 148 17.44 -1.15 12.89
N SER A 149 16.63 -0.09 12.96
CA SER A 149 15.17 -0.24 12.80
C SER A 149 14.83 -0.38 11.32
N SER A 150 13.75 -1.11 11.03
CA SER A 150 13.21 -1.26 9.67
C SER A 150 11.79 -0.68 9.62
N PRO A 151 11.64 0.65 9.57
CA PRO A 151 10.35 1.32 9.43
C PRO A 151 9.72 1.06 8.05
N CYS A 152 8.46 1.44 7.88
CA CYS A 152 7.74 1.26 6.62
C CYS A 152 6.91 2.48 6.19
N HIS A 153 6.65 2.57 4.89
CA HIS A 153 5.58 3.37 4.32
C HIS A 153 4.41 2.45 4.00
N ILE A 154 3.19 2.86 4.33
CA ILE A 154 1.98 2.12 4.00
C ILE A 154 1.13 3.01 3.10
N GLU A 155 0.61 2.44 2.03
CA GLU A 155 -0.37 3.09 1.17
C GLU A 155 -1.54 2.14 0.96
N MET A 156 -2.75 2.67 0.99
CA MET A 156 -3.96 1.92 0.70
C MET A 156 -4.94 2.75 -0.11
N ILE A 157 -5.70 2.05 -0.93
CA ILE A 157 -6.77 2.60 -1.76
C ILE A 157 -7.98 1.72 -1.51
N LEU A 158 -9.08 2.35 -1.12
CA LEU A 158 -10.36 1.70 -1.06
C LEU A 158 -11.23 2.18 -2.21
N THR A 159 -12.00 1.25 -2.75
CA THR A 159 -13.00 1.50 -3.77
C THR A 159 -14.35 1.06 -3.27
N GLU A 160 -15.37 1.83 -3.63
CA GLU A 160 -16.75 1.41 -3.48
C GLU A 160 -17.04 0.32 -4.50
N LYS A 161 -17.40 -0.87 -4.03
CA LYS A 161 -17.82 -1.97 -4.90
C LYS A 161 -19.30 -2.22 -4.72
N GLU A 162 -20.05 -2.06 -5.81
CA GLU A 162 -21.44 -2.46 -5.87
C GLU A 162 -21.52 -3.98 -5.67
N GLN A 163 -22.38 -4.43 -4.76
CA GLN A 163 -22.66 -5.85 -4.61
C GLN A 163 -23.43 -6.31 -5.84
N ILE A 164 -22.72 -6.90 -6.80
CA ILE A 164 -23.37 -7.70 -7.83
C ILE A 164 -23.88 -8.94 -7.10
N VAL A 165 -25.12 -8.89 -6.63
CA VAL A 165 -25.86 -10.09 -6.22
C VAL A 165 -25.79 -11.01 -7.44
N PRO A 166 -25.10 -12.16 -7.35
CA PRO A 166 -25.11 -13.09 -8.46
C PRO A 166 -26.58 -13.37 -8.75
N LYS A 167 -27.02 -13.09 -9.98
CA LYS A 167 -28.32 -13.57 -10.43
C LYS A 167 -28.37 -15.05 -10.06
N PRO A 168 -29.44 -15.52 -9.38
CA PRO A 168 -29.51 -16.91 -9.00
C PRO A 168 -29.25 -17.73 -10.26
N GLU A 169 -28.17 -18.51 -10.27
CA GLU A 169 -28.02 -19.56 -11.26
C GLU A 169 -29.30 -20.38 -11.15
N GLU A 170 -30.11 -20.41 -12.20
CA GLU A 170 -31.31 -21.26 -12.26
C GLU A 170 -30.90 -22.64 -11.78
N GLU A 171 -31.63 -23.16 -10.80
CA GLU A 171 -31.30 -24.39 -10.09
C GLU A 171 -30.97 -25.51 -11.09
N VAL A 172 -29.68 -25.74 -11.36
CA VAL A 172 -29.24 -26.99 -11.97
C VAL A 172 -29.44 -28.02 -10.87
N ALA A 173 -30.62 -28.65 -10.91
CA ALA A 173 -31.10 -29.66 -10.00
C ALA A 173 -29.94 -30.44 -9.38
N GLN A 174 -29.70 -30.21 -8.10
CA GLN A 174 -28.71 -30.96 -7.33
C GLN A 174 -29.00 -32.44 -7.55
N LYS A 175 -28.17 -33.13 -8.35
CA LYS A 175 -28.28 -34.58 -8.53
C LYS A 175 -28.17 -35.20 -7.16
N LYS A 176 -29.29 -35.63 -6.58
CA LYS A 176 -29.34 -36.34 -5.30
C LYS A 176 -28.30 -37.45 -5.36
N LYS A 177 -27.25 -37.35 -4.54
CA LYS A 177 -26.23 -38.41 -4.43
C LYS A 177 -26.93 -39.67 -3.93
N VAL A 178 -27.23 -40.58 -4.86
CA VAL A 178 -27.81 -41.87 -4.53
C VAL A 178 -26.79 -42.64 -3.70
N SER A 179 -27.19 -43.17 -2.54
CA SER A 179 -26.30 -43.94 -1.67
C SER A 179 -25.69 -45.11 -2.45
N GLN A 180 -24.39 -45.40 -2.23
CA GLN A 180 -23.66 -46.45 -2.96
C GLN A 180 -24.38 -47.81 -2.95
N LYS A 181 -25.13 -48.09 -1.87
CA LYS A 181 -25.91 -49.32 -1.71
C LYS A 181 -27.09 -49.39 -2.68
N LYS A 182 -27.76 -48.26 -2.91
CA LYS A 182 -28.88 -48.15 -3.86
C LYS A 182 -28.40 -48.18 -5.31
N LEU A 183 -27.22 -47.62 -5.59
CA LEU A 183 -26.58 -47.69 -6.91
C LEU A 183 -26.15 -49.12 -7.27
N LYS A 184 -25.58 -49.88 -6.32
CA LYS A 184 -25.22 -51.29 -6.51
C LYS A 184 -26.44 -52.18 -6.76
N LYS A 185 -27.53 -51.97 -6.02
CA LYS A 185 -28.79 -52.74 -6.20
C LYS A 185 -29.41 -52.49 -7.57
N GLN A 186 -29.44 -51.24 -8.05
CA GLN A 186 -29.93 -50.91 -9.39
C GLN A 186 -29.07 -51.53 -10.50
N LYS A 187 -27.74 -51.56 -10.34
CA LYS A 187 -26.84 -52.21 -11.30
C LYS A 187 -27.00 -53.73 -11.34
N LEU A 188 -27.39 -54.37 -10.24
CA LEU A 188 -27.61 -55.81 -10.17
C LEU A 188 -28.94 -56.21 -10.83
N MET A 189 -29.99 -55.43 -10.59
CA MET A 189 -31.31 -55.62 -11.22
C MET A 189 -31.32 -55.33 -12.72
N ALA A 190 -30.39 -54.50 -13.22
CA ALA A 190 -30.26 -54.18 -14.65
C ALA A 190 -29.38 -55.17 -15.42
N ARG A 191 -28.91 -56.23 -14.75
CA ARG A 191 -28.02 -57.26 -15.33
C ARG A 191 -28.73 -58.61 -15.52
N GLU A 192 -29.95 -58.74 -14.99
CA GLU A 192 -30.92 -59.78 -15.33
C GLU A 192 -31.71 -59.34 -16.57
#